data_AF-A0A218VA06-F1
#
_entry.id   AF-A0A218VA06-F1
#
_cell.length_a   1.000
_cell.length_b   1.000
_cell.length_c   1.000
_cell.angle_alpha   90.00
_cell.angle_beta   90.00
_cell.angle_gamma   90.00
#
_symmetry.space_group_name_H-M   'P 1'
#
loop_
_entity.id
_entity.type
_entity.pdbx_description
1 polymer ?
#
loop_
_entity_poly.entity_id
_entity_poly.type
_entity_poly.pdbx_seq_one_letter_code
_entity_poly.pdbx_strand_id
1 'polypeptide(L)'
;MEKNFPRSSCHFDYIMAADVVYHHPFLDELLLTFDHLCKNDTVILWAMKFRLEEENRFVDRFQTLFDLEMVSNFPSLNIALYKAMRKGRMKARPSKLEV
;
A
#
# COMPACT_ATOMS: atom_id res chain seq x y z
N MET A 1 15.00 7.08 4.85
CA MET A 1 14.41 6.20 5.88
C MET A 1 15.42 5.23 6.45
N GLU A 2 16.17 4.45 5.65
CA GLU A 2 17.13 3.43 6.14
C GLU A 2 18.10 3.88 7.25
N LYS A 3 18.60 5.12 7.23
CA LYS A 3 19.51 5.64 8.27
C LYS A 3 18.87 5.67 9.67
N ASN A 4 17.60 6.04 9.75
CA ASN A 4 16.89 6.24 11.03
C ASN A 4 15.92 5.09 11.34
N PHE A 5 15.42 4.40 10.30
CA PHE A 5 14.47 3.29 10.39
C PHE A 5 14.92 2.18 9.42
N PRO A 6 15.91 1.35 9.78
CA PRO A 6 16.38 0.28 8.91
C PRO A 6 15.30 -0.78 8.65
N ARG A 7 15.14 -1.25 7.41
CA ARG A 7 14.20 -2.37 7.10
C ARG A 7 14.55 -3.67 7.81
N SER A 8 15.82 -3.86 8.17
CA SER A 8 16.31 -5.07 8.83
C SER A 8 15.94 -5.14 10.31
N SER A 9 15.78 -4.00 11.00
CA SER A 9 15.56 -3.95 12.45
C SER A 9 14.09 -3.97 12.85
N CYS A 10 13.17 -3.70 11.91
CA CYS A 10 11.74 -3.67 12.15
C CYS A 10 11.02 -4.56 11.14
N HIS A 11 10.12 -5.39 11.63
CA HIS A 11 9.18 -6.15 10.81
C HIS A 11 7.79 -5.93 11.39
N PHE A 12 6.92 -5.37 10.57
CA PHE A 12 5.53 -5.13 10.94
C PHE A 12 4.68 -6.19 10.27
N ASP A 13 4.00 -7.01 11.06
CA ASP A 13 2.98 -7.92 10.52
C ASP A 13 1.81 -7.12 9.94
N TYR A 14 1.47 -6.01 10.59
CA TYR A 14 0.40 -5.10 10.18
C TYR A 14 0.84 -3.64 10.16
N ILE A 15 0.38 -2.91 9.16
CA ILE A 15 0.42 -1.45 9.10
C ILE A 15 -1.01 -0.94 9.07
N MET A 16 -1.36 0.00 9.94
CA MET A 16 -2.69 0.62 9.99
C MET A 16 -2.59 2.08 9.59
N ALA A 17 -3.51 2.53 8.73
CA ALA A 17 -3.62 3.92 8.32
C ALA A 17 -5.09 4.33 8.23
N ALA A 18 -5.39 5.56 8.66
CA ALA A 18 -6.73 6.12 8.62
C ALA A 18 -6.67 7.60 8.20
N ASP A 19 -7.40 7.96 7.15
CA ASP A 19 -7.53 9.33 6.62
C ASP A 19 -6.19 10.04 6.35
N VAL A 20 -5.17 9.27 5.93
CA VAL A 20 -3.81 9.76 5.66
C VAL A 20 -3.62 10.34 4.26
N VAL A 21 -4.57 10.10 3.35
CA VAL A 21 -4.52 10.60 1.96
C VAL A 21 -5.54 11.73 1.84
N TYR A 22 -5.02 12.95 1.77
CA TYR A 22 -5.77 14.19 1.56
C TYR A 22 -4.89 15.18 0.80
N HIS A 23 -5.40 16.39 0.51
CA HIS A 23 -4.66 17.40 -0.24
C HIS A 23 -3.46 17.96 0.54
N HIS A 24 -2.35 17.23 0.55
CA HIS A 24 -1.05 17.65 1.08
C HIS A 24 0.06 17.31 0.07
N PRO A 25 1.17 18.07 0.04
CA PRO A 25 2.17 17.94 -1.01
C PRO A 25 3.09 16.72 -0.85
N PHE A 26 2.88 15.89 0.16
CA PHE A 26 3.81 14.81 0.57
C PHE A 26 3.26 13.40 0.33
N LEU A 27 2.37 13.25 -0.65
CA LEU A 27 1.79 11.95 -1.00
C LEU A 27 2.85 10.98 -1.55
N ASP A 28 3.93 11.48 -2.12
CA ASP A 28 5.04 10.66 -2.61
C ASP A 28 5.81 10.02 -1.46
N GLU A 29 6.12 10.82 -0.43
CA GLU A 29 6.77 10.39 0.79
C GLU A 29 5.91 9.41 1.58
N LEU A 30 4.58 9.61 1.58
CA LEU A 30 3.65 8.66 2.16
C LEU A 30 3.72 7.30 1.45
N LEU A 31 3.71 7.29 0.11
CA LEU A 31 3.86 6.05 -0.66
C LEU A 31 5.22 5.38 -0.40
N LEU A 32 6.30 6.16 -0.35
CA LEU A 32 7.62 5.67 0.02
C LEU A 32 7.65 5.09 1.44
N THR A 33 6.84 5.63 2.35
CA THR A 33 6.74 5.12 3.73
C THR A 33 6.05 3.76 3.75
N PHE A 34 4.95 3.59 3.01
CA PHE A 34 4.32 2.28 2.85
C PHE A 34 5.28 1.26 2.22
N ASP A 35 5.98 1.63 1.14
CA ASP A 35 6.99 0.75 0.53
C ASP A 35 8.13 0.41 1.49
N HIS A 36 8.55 1.36 2.32
CA HIS A 36 9.64 1.14 3.25
C HIS A 36 9.29 0.21 4.39
N LEU A 37 8.11 0.38 4.99
CA LEU A 37 7.69 -0.39 6.15
C LEU A 37 7.15 -1.78 5.77
N CYS A 38 6.59 -1.94 4.57
CA CYS A 38 5.91 -3.15 4.14
C CYS A 38 6.88 -4.20 3.55
N LYS A 39 6.96 -5.38 4.16
CA LYS A 39 7.61 -6.57 3.60
C LYS A 39 6.61 -7.44 2.84
N ASN A 40 7.03 -8.60 2.34
CA ASN A 40 6.18 -9.46 1.50
C ASN A 40 4.98 -10.06 2.27
N ASP A 41 5.11 -10.20 3.58
CA ASP A 41 4.15 -10.78 4.51
C ASP A 41 3.40 -9.72 5.34
N THR A 42 3.75 -8.45 5.19
CA THR A 42 3.07 -7.35 5.87
C THR A 42 1.68 -7.10 5.25
N VAL A 43 0.67 -6.96 6.11
CA VAL A 43 -0.69 -6.57 5.73
C VAL A 43 -0.92 -5.10 6.06
N ILE A 44 -1.36 -4.32 5.08
CA ILE A 44 -1.79 -2.93 5.29
C ILE A 44 -3.31 -2.93 5.45
N LEU A 45 -3.80 -2.35 6.54
CA LEU A 45 -5.21 -2.03 6.74
C LEU A 45 -5.37 -0.51 6.62
N TRP A 46 -6.12 -0.09 5.62
CA TRP A 46 -6.23 1.32 5.27
C TRP A 46 -7.68 1.76 5.15
N ALA A 47 -8.11 2.61 6.08
CA ALA A 47 -9.43 3.23 6.04
C ALA A 47 -9.32 4.65 5.45
N MET A 48 -10.14 4.95 4.45
CA MET A 48 -10.13 6.28 3.82
C MET A 48 -11.51 6.73 3.38
N LYS A 49 -11.68 8.05 3.35
CA LYS A 49 -12.80 8.73 2.73
C LYS A 49 -12.33 9.36 1.43
N PHE A 50 -12.82 8.88 0.29
CA PHE A 50 -12.49 9.48 -1.01
C PHE A 50 -13.28 10.78 -1.20
N ARG A 51 -12.58 11.90 -1.36
CA ARG A 51 -13.14 13.25 -1.48
C ARG A 51 -12.78 13.89 -2.81
N LEU A 52 -11.63 13.58 -3.42
CA LEU A 52 -11.05 14.34 -4.54
C LEU A 52 -10.38 13.46 -5.60
N GLU A 53 -10.31 13.94 -6.85
CA GLU A 53 -9.65 13.23 -7.96
C GLU A 53 -8.16 12.96 -7.73
N GLU A 54 -7.45 13.86 -7.03
CA GLU A 54 -6.03 13.68 -6.73
C GLU A 54 -5.76 12.44 -5.87
N GLU A 55 -6.73 12.02 -5.06
CA GLU A 55 -6.66 10.83 -4.22
C GLU A 55 -6.73 9.56 -5.08
N ASN A 56 -7.47 9.60 -6.20
CA ASN A 56 -7.51 8.50 -7.17
C ASN A 56 -6.12 8.27 -7.77
N ARG A 57 -5.38 9.34 -8.08
CA ARG A 57 -3.99 9.23 -8.60
C ARG A 57 -3.03 8.62 -7.57
N PHE A 58 -3.22 8.89 -6.28
CA PHE A 58 -2.42 8.22 -5.24
C PHE A 58 -2.74 6.72 -5.21
N VAL A 59 -4.02 6.35 -5.28
CA VAL A 59 -4.46 4.95 -5.25
C VAL A 59 -3.92 4.18 -6.46
N ASP A 60 -3.96 4.77 -7.65
CA ASP A 60 -3.39 4.15 -8.86
C ASP A 60 -1.91 3.82 -8.68
N ARG A 61 -1.14 4.78 -8.14
CA ARG A 61 0.28 4.58 -7.84
C ARG A 61 0.50 3.57 -6.73
N PHE A 62 -0.31 3.60 -5.68
CA PHE A 62 -0.27 2.61 -4.61
C PHE A 62 -0.49 1.21 -5.17
N GLN A 63 -1.46 1.04 -6.06
CA GLN A 63 -1.76 -0.22 -6.74
C GLN A 63 -0.64 -0.69 -7.69
N THR A 64 0.32 0.15 -8.08
CA THR A 64 1.51 -0.35 -8.81
C THR A 64 2.42 -1.21 -7.94
N LEU A 65 2.43 -0.98 -6.61
CA LEU A 65 3.31 -1.66 -5.66
C LEU A 65 2.56 -2.72 -4.81
N PHE A 66 1.27 -2.51 -4.59
CA PHE A 66 0.45 -3.32 -3.68
C PHE A 66 -0.78 -3.88 -4.39
N ASP A 67 -1.17 -5.10 -4.03
CA ASP A 67 -2.49 -5.63 -4.32
C ASP A 67 -3.45 -5.02 -3.29
N LEU A 68 -4.51 -4.36 -3.76
CA LEU A 68 -5.47 -3.63 -2.93
C LEU A 68 -6.85 -4.27 -3.07
N GLU A 69 -7.42 -4.70 -1.95
CA GLU A 69 -8.73 -5.34 -1.84
C GLU A 69 -9.61 -4.50 -0.91
N MET A 70 -10.84 -4.19 -1.33
CA MET A 70 -11.83 -3.56 -0.45
C MET A 70 -12.43 -4.63 0.47
N VAL A 71 -12.26 -4.46 1.78
CA VAL A 71 -12.78 -5.37 2.81
C VAL A 71 -14.19 -4.96 3.23
N SER A 72 -14.44 -3.67 3.35
CA SER A 72 -15.74 -3.14 3.78
C SER A 72 -15.97 -1.74 3.24
N ASN A 73 -17.23 -1.41 2.98
CA ASN A 73 -17.66 -0.09 2.57
C ASN A 73 -18.70 0.45 3.57
N PHE A 74 -18.57 1.72 3.93
CA PHE A 74 -19.46 2.44 4.86
C PHE A 74 -20.06 3.66 4.14
N PRO A 75 -21.09 3.48 3.31
CA PRO A 75 -21.62 4.54 2.44
C PRO A 75 -22.13 5.77 3.20
N SER A 76 -22.73 5.58 4.37
CA SER A 76 -23.24 6.68 5.21
C SER A 76 -22.14 7.63 5.69
N LEU A 77 -20.90 7.14 5.80
CA LEU A 77 -19.73 7.92 6.20
C LEU A 77 -18.88 8.35 4.99
N ASN A 78 -19.17 7.76 3.82
CA ASN A 78 -18.32 7.79 2.63
C ASN A 78 -16.90 7.27 2.95
N ILE A 79 -16.78 6.16 3.69
CA ILE A 79 -15.50 5.55 4.07
C ILE A 79 -15.44 4.13 3.53
N ALA A 80 -14.28 3.72 3.00
CA ALA A 80 -13.98 2.33 2.69
C ALA A 80 -12.75 1.86 3.46
N LEU A 81 -12.80 0.59 3.91
CA LEU A 81 -11.68 -0.12 4.50
C LEU A 81 -11.08 -1.04 3.45
N TYR A 82 -9.79 -0.88 3.24
CA TYR A 82 -9.00 -1.68 2.34
C TYR A 82 -7.99 -2.54 3.09
N LYS A 83 -7.72 -3.69 2.51
CA LYS A 83 -6.57 -4.54 2.81
C LYS A 83 -5.61 -4.44 1.63
N ALA A 84 -4.33 -4.27 1.93
CA ALA A 84 -3.30 -4.32 0.91
C ALA A 84 -2.12 -5.19 1.32
N MET A 85 -1.50 -5.82 0.34
CA MET A 85 -0.27 -6.59 0.50
C MET A 85 0.68 -6.27 -0.65
N ARG A 86 1.98 -6.37 -0.41
CA ARG A 86 2.98 -6.12 -1.46
C ARG A 86 2.77 -7.10 -2.61
N LYS A 87 2.74 -6.59 -3.85
CA LYS A 87 2.75 -7.43 -5.03
C LYS A 87 3.97 -8.33 -5.00
N GLY A 88 3.76 -9.65 -5.05
CA GLY A 88 4.85 -10.59 -5.17
C GLY A 88 5.66 -10.22 -6.40
N ARG A 89 6.98 -9.98 -6.27
CA ARG A 89 7.86 -9.98 -7.44
C ARG A 89 7.66 -11.33 -8.10
N MET A 90 7.03 -11.38 -9.27
CA MET A 90 7.05 -12.59 -10.10
C MET A 90 8.52 -13.02 -10.17
N LYS A 91 8.90 -14.10 -9.48
CA LYS A 91 10.08 -14.84 -9.90
C LYS A 91 9.75 -15.24 -11.32
N ALA A 92 10.48 -14.69 -12.29
CA ALA A 92 10.34 -15.10 -13.67
C ALA A 92 10.30 -16.63 -13.69
N ARG A 93 9.19 -17.20 -14.16
CA ARG A 93 9.10 -18.64 -14.36
C ARG A 93 10.26 -18.99 -15.31
N PRO A 94 11.14 -19.95 -14.98
CA PRO A 94 12.14 -20.37 -15.94
C PRO A 94 11.38 -20.89 -17.16
N SER A 95 11.65 -20.28 -18.31
CA SER A 95 11.18 -20.78 -19.60
C SER A 95 11.59 -22.24 -19.69
N LYS A 96 10.62 -23.14 -19.80
CA LYS A 96 10.86 -24.55 -20.12
C LYS A 96 11.77 -24.58 -21.35
N LEU A 97 12.95 -25.18 -21.21
CA LEU A 97 13.69 -25.67 -22.37
C LEU A 97 12.77 -26.68 -23.06
N GLU A 98 12.40 -26.41 -24.30
CA GLU A 98 11.97 -27.46 -25.23
C GLU A 98 13.23 -28.03 -25.87
N VAL A 99 13.33 -29.37 -25.74
CA VAL A 99 14.37 -30.27 -26.25
C VAL A 99 14.25 -30.40 -27.76
#